data_AF-A0A6U3YLZ9-F1
#
_entry.id   AF-A0A6U3YLZ9-F1
#
_cell.length_a   1.000
_cell.length_b   1.000
_cell.length_c   1.000
_cell.angle_alpha   90.00
_cell.angle_beta   90.00
_cell.angle_gamma   90.00
#
_symmetry.space_group_name_H-M   'P 1'
#
loop_
_entity.id
_entity.type
_entity.pdbx_description
1 polymer ?
#
loop_
_entity_poly.entity_id
_entity_poly.type
_entity_poly.pdbx_seq_one_letter_code
_entity_poly.pdbx_strand_id
1 'polypeptide(L)'
;LKEIFSMSSTNGAGGRRKAPSMEVITIDSSDDDEEQVIPAAAAAAASSSGKKRARKSPTSSKASAKNQNQEVIALLDDSSDDDNDDNPVPKMDRKRKARPCIEDEIIDIESSVEVRKPAARKRTASKNNSTDNNDDSPVIPFHLFETTTAKSPSALSQEKRKYFQTLREAIGLDVPNRQIQWLVISNFLIDFRYVYEKLPDIVQIPRVVVFYGSYFAGMDNIHFQQVQQLMMKNWKAAAERNGNTVEFIRLVPGDPPRSKTNPLPVKITYGCHHTKMFLTGFDDHVSNEGGGGSTRQSMIRVVVHTANLGTSDVEYKTNGFYAQNFPLKEKKVEQRPAIVNPYKVWTKSGGDCNASAAAAKSTCTFENDLADYMASYGYSTSQSWCAPTLGGSMDIREARLKRFGQSMDSQSSSTAYPSQKAANANGTSRILTSQELSLPDLIRQYDYSSAYAVLIPSVPGYHQGMAIHKYGYLKLRREIMDAFPSSQTL
;
A
#
# COMPACT_ATOMS: atom_id res chain seq x y z
N LEU A 1 25.70 12.66 10.75
CA LEU A 1 25.02 11.37 10.45
C LEU A 1 25.92 10.34 9.76
N LYS A 2 27.01 10.71 9.07
CA LYS A 2 28.06 9.74 8.64
C LYS A 2 29.13 9.43 9.72
N GLU A 3 29.26 10.23 10.77
CA GLU A 3 30.27 10.01 11.82
C GLU A 3 29.93 8.99 12.91
N ILE A 4 28.69 8.47 12.96
CA ILE A 4 28.31 7.44 13.95
C ILE A 4 28.67 6.02 13.47
N PHE A 5 29.12 5.86 12.22
CA PHE A 5 29.35 4.54 11.60
C PHE A 5 30.80 4.23 11.20
N SER A 6 31.78 4.87 11.83
CA SER A 6 33.20 4.52 11.61
C SER A 6 33.89 4.13 12.92
N MET A 7 33.74 2.87 13.33
CA MET A 7 34.72 2.22 14.20
C MET A 7 34.98 0.76 13.81
N SER A 8 36.26 0.50 13.54
CA SER A 8 36.99 -0.77 13.46
C SER A 8 36.92 -1.59 12.17
N SER A 9 37.92 -1.38 11.30
CA SER A 9 38.62 -2.48 10.65
C SER A 9 40.12 -2.31 10.85
N THR A 10 40.73 -3.12 11.70
CA THR A 10 42.18 -3.31 11.73
C THR A 10 42.48 -4.77 11.44
N ASN A 11 43.32 -4.98 10.42
CA ASN A 11 43.91 -6.27 10.07
C ASN A 11 44.90 -6.72 11.15
N GLY A 12 44.96 -8.02 11.42
CA GLY A 12 46.03 -8.62 12.22
C GLY A 12 45.90 -10.14 12.34
N ALA A 13 46.90 -10.85 11.82
CA ALA A 13 46.97 -12.29 11.66
C ALA A 13 47.11 -13.10 12.97
N GLY A 14 46.68 -14.36 12.91
CA GLY A 14 47.36 -15.51 13.53
C GLY A 14 47.29 -15.68 15.05
N GLY A 15 46.51 -16.66 15.52
CA GLY A 15 46.69 -17.23 16.85
C GLY A 15 45.51 -18.03 17.37
N ARG A 16 45.64 -19.36 17.46
CA ARG A 16 44.78 -20.21 18.30
C ARG A 16 44.85 -19.73 19.75
N ARG A 17 43.72 -19.44 20.40
CA ARG A 17 43.52 -19.57 21.86
C ARG A 17 42.05 -19.53 22.26
N LYS A 18 41.83 -20.10 23.44
CA LYS A 18 40.60 -20.58 24.09
C LYS A 18 39.50 -19.53 24.28
N ALA A 19 38.27 -20.03 24.41
CA ALA A 19 37.07 -19.29 24.79
C ALA A 19 37.24 -18.56 26.14
N PRO A 20 36.77 -17.30 26.27
CA PRO A 20 36.66 -16.64 27.56
C PRO A 20 35.27 -16.85 28.18
N SER A 21 35.31 -17.09 29.50
CA SER A 21 34.20 -17.09 30.44
C SER A 21 33.53 -15.71 30.54
N MET A 22 32.20 -15.70 30.68
CA MET A 22 31.42 -14.51 31.01
C MET A 22 31.74 -14.05 32.45
N GLU A 23 32.28 -12.85 32.60
CA GLU A 23 32.19 -12.07 33.84
C GLU A 23 30.92 -11.19 33.79
N VAL A 24 30.14 -11.27 34.86
CA VAL A 24 28.96 -10.43 35.11
C VAL A 24 29.46 -9.13 35.73
N ILE A 25 29.31 -8.02 35.02
CA ILE A 25 29.52 -6.68 35.56
C ILE A 25 28.17 -6.16 36.04
N THR A 26 27.98 -6.12 37.36
CA THR A 26 26.92 -5.35 38.03
C THR A 26 27.34 -3.89 38.06
N ILE A 27 26.55 -3.01 37.42
CA ILE A 27 26.68 -1.56 37.55
C ILE A 27 25.72 -1.14 38.65
N ASP A 28 26.30 -0.72 39.77
CA ASP A 28 25.67 -0.05 40.88
C ASP A 28 25.47 1.42 40.48
N SER A 29 24.26 1.95 40.69
CA SER A 29 23.94 3.35 40.43
C SER A 29 23.11 3.87 41.59
N SER A 30 23.81 4.20 42.68
CA SER A 30 23.43 5.31 43.54
C SER A 30 23.92 6.60 42.88
N ASP A 31 23.05 7.59 42.77
CA ASP A 31 23.28 8.85 43.49
C ASP A 31 22.04 9.72 43.36
N ASP A 32 21.78 10.36 44.50
CA ASP A 32 20.67 11.20 44.87
C ASP A 32 20.64 12.48 44.04
N ASP A 33 19.44 13.02 43.79
CA ASP A 33 19.29 14.47 43.69
C ASP A 33 17.86 14.92 44.05
N GLU A 34 17.87 15.98 44.84
CA GLU A 34 16.81 16.47 45.71
C GLU A 34 15.59 17.08 45.00
N GLU A 35 14.45 16.87 45.65
CA GLU A 35 13.15 17.44 45.37
C GLU A 35 13.08 18.88 45.92
N GLN A 36 13.15 19.91 45.05
CA GLN A 36 12.86 21.29 45.45
C GLN A 36 11.45 21.72 45.04
N VAL A 37 10.61 21.82 46.07
CA VAL A 37 9.28 22.44 46.11
C VAL A 37 9.42 23.97 46.07
N ILE A 38 8.73 24.65 45.14
CA ILE A 38 8.53 26.11 45.19
C ILE A 38 7.04 26.41 45.32
N PRO A 39 6.62 27.27 46.28
CA PRO A 39 5.22 27.49 46.59
C PRO A 39 4.57 28.60 45.76
N ALA A 40 3.24 28.51 45.69
CA ALA A 40 2.33 29.52 45.18
C ALA A 40 2.29 30.77 46.08
N ALA A 41 2.21 31.95 45.46
CA ALA A 41 1.83 33.19 46.14
C ALA A 41 0.73 33.90 45.34
N ALA A 42 -0.33 34.26 46.06
CA ALA A 42 -1.48 35.03 45.61
C ALA A 42 -1.47 36.41 46.29
N ALA A 43 -1.89 37.46 45.56
CA ALA A 43 -2.60 38.67 46.03
C ALA A 43 -2.81 39.61 44.81
N ALA A 44 -4.06 39.83 44.37
CA ALA A 44 -4.91 41.00 44.68
C ALA A 44 -4.54 42.27 43.87
N ALA A 45 -5.40 43.16 43.39
CA ALA A 45 -6.85 43.31 43.24
C ALA A 45 -7.08 44.60 42.40
N ALA A 46 -8.14 44.68 41.57
CA ALA A 46 -8.85 45.90 41.14
C ALA A 46 -9.93 45.50 40.09
N SER A 47 -11.19 45.34 40.48
CA SER A 47 -12.26 46.35 40.48
C SER A 47 -12.63 46.93 39.09
N SER A 48 -13.82 46.56 38.60
CA SER A 48 -14.94 47.50 38.35
C SER A 48 -16.06 46.90 37.47
N SER A 49 -17.31 47.09 37.95
CA SER A 49 -18.58 47.32 37.23
C SER A 49 -18.85 46.59 35.91
N GLY A 50 -19.95 45.86 35.69
CA GLY A 50 -21.29 45.96 36.24
C GLY A 50 -22.31 46.00 35.09
N LYS A 51 -23.30 45.09 35.08
CA LYS A 51 -24.71 45.37 34.70
C LYS A 51 -25.55 44.09 34.68
N LYS A 52 -26.46 44.05 35.65
CA LYS A 52 -27.66 43.21 35.68
C LYS A 52 -28.55 43.52 34.47
N ARG A 53 -29.15 42.51 33.86
CA ARG A 53 -30.48 42.64 33.24
C ARG A 53 -31.22 41.30 33.25
N ALA A 54 -32.22 41.25 34.13
CA ALA A 54 -33.32 40.30 34.11
C ALA A 54 -34.36 40.72 33.06
N ARG A 55 -35.01 39.75 32.40
CA ARG A 55 -36.36 39.83 31.81
C ARG A 55 -36.80 38.41 31.47
N LYS A 56 -37.70 37.83 32.25
CA LYS A 56 -39.17 37.79 32.09
C LYS A 56 -39.64 37.07 30.82
N SER A 57 -40.30 35.95 31.07
CA SER A 57 -41.27 35.24 30.23
C SER A 57 -42.39 36.16 29.73
N PRO A 58 -43.14 35.72 28.69
CA PRO A 58 -44.50 35.30 28.96
C PRO A 58 -44.97 34.04 28.20
N THR A 59 -46.16 33.62 28.61
CA THR A 59 -46.91 32.38 28.46
C THR A 59 -47.75 32.22 27.19
N SER A 60 -48.03 30.95 26.88
CA SER A 60 -49.28 30.32 26.38
C SER A 60 -49.88 30.64 25.00
N SER A 61 -50.00 29.60 24.17
CA SER A 61 -51.27 29.00 23.67
C SER A 61 -50.97 27.84 22.70
N LYS A 62 -51.34 26.60 23.05
CA LYS A 62 -52.52 25.81 22.64
C LYS A 62 -52.41 25.07 21.29
N ALA A 63 -52.48 23.74 21.43
CA ALA A 63 -53.33 22.78 20.70
C ALA A 63 -52.77 21.96 19.51
N SER A 64 -53.14 20.67 19.59
CA SER A 64 -53.28 19.66 18.52
C SER A 64 -51.99 18.91 18.14
N ALA A 65 -51.94 17.60 17.92
CA ALA A 65 -52.74 16.41 18.23
C ALA A 65 -51.88 15.22 17.75
N LYS A 66 -51.98 14.06 18.42
CA LYS A 66 -51.77 12.68 17.92
C LYS A 66 -50.61 12.41 16.93
N ASN A 67 -49.59 11.68 17.38
CA ASN A 67 -49.40 10.28 16.96
C ASN A 67 -48.25 9.62 17.77
N GLN A 68 -48.64 8.69 18.63
CA GLN A 68 -47.76 7.72 19.28
C GLN A 68 -47.59 6.53 18.35
N ASN A 69 -46.33 6.13 18.11
CA ASN A 69 -45.90 4.75 17.89
C ASN A 69 -44.39 4.73 18.09
N GLN A 70 -43.97 4.47 19.32
CA GLN A 70 -42.61 4.07 19.67
C GLN A 70 -42.73 2.77 20.47
N GLU A 71 -42.23 1.68 19.89
CA GLU A 71 -42.00 0.41 20.55
C GLU A 71 -40.95 0.61 21.65
N VAL A 72 -41.37 0.40 22.89
CA VAL A 72 -40.51 0.31 24.06
C VAL A 72 -40.05 -1.14 24.16
N ILE A 73 -38.76 -1.38 23.88
CA ILE A 73 -38.09 -2.62 24.27
C ILE A 73 -37.88 -2.54 25.77
N ALA A 74 -38.60 -3.39 26.51
CA ALA A 74 -38.43 -3.58 27.93
C ALA A 74 -37.03 -4.18 28.21
N LEU A 75 -36.17 -3.39 28.86
CA LEU A 75 -35.01 -3.91 29.56
C LEU A 75 -35.52 -4.43 30.91
N LEU A 76 -35.40 -5.73 31.11
CA LEU A 76 -35.56 -6.35 32.42
C LEU A 76 -34.32 -6.03 33.26
N ASP A 77 -34.57 -5.26 34.31
CA ASP A 77 -33.79 -5.28 35.55
C ASP A 77 -34.04 -6.64 36.21
N ASP A 78 -32.98 -7.42 36.41
CA ASP A 78 -32.95 -8.49 37.40
C ASP A 78 -31.69 -8.30 38.25
N SER A 79 -31.92 -7.69 39.41
CA SER A 79 -31.04 -7.70 40.55
C SER A 79 -31.49 -8.82 41.49
N SER A 80 -30.62 -9.79 41.74
CA SER A 80 -30.60 -10.47 43.04
C SER A 80 -29.24 -11.11 43.27
N ASP A 81 -28.66 -10.72 44.39
CA ASP A 81 -27.61 -11.41 45.12
C ASP A 81 -27.91 -12.91 45.24
N ASP A 82 -26.90 -13.75 45.08
CA ASP A 82 -26.77 -14.98 45.88
C ASP A 82 -25.30 -15.41 45.93
N ASP A 83 -24.80 -15.40 47.17
CA ASP A 83 -23.54 -15.96 47.61
C ASP A 83 -23.56 -17.50 47.57
N ASN A 84 -22.37 -18.07 47.40
CA ASN A 84 -22.01 -19.49 47.52
C ASN A 84 -22.29 -20.38 46.31
N ASP A 85 -21.22 -20.79 45.63
CA ASP A 85 -21.01 -22.22 45.36
C ASP A 85 -19.54 -22.50 45.02
N ASP A 86 -18.87 -23.13 46.00
CA ASP A 86 -17.67 -23.93 45.80
C ASP A 86 -17.94 -25.04 44.78
N ASN A 87 -17.52 -24.82 43.54
CA ASN A 87 -17.53 -25.88 42.53
C ASN A 87 -16.10 -26.17 42.05
N PRO A 88 -15.53 -27.36 42.35
CA PRO A 88 -14.17 -27.69 41.95
C PRO A 88 -14.10 -27.90 40.44
N VAL A 89 -13.27 -27.09 39.79
CA VAL A 89 -12.93 -27.21 38.36
C VAL A 89 -12.42 -28.64 38.07
N PRO A 90 -13.03 -29.38 37.12
CA PRO A 90 -12.51 -30.67 36.70
C PRO A 90 -11.15 -30.48 36.02
N LYS A 91 -10.10 -31.05 36.61
CA LYS A 91 -8.78 -31.17 35.98
C LYS A 91 -8.93 -32.03 34.71
N MET A 92 -8.98 -31.39 33.54
CA MET A 92 -8.85 -32.08 32.27
C MET A 92 -7.41 -32.55 32.08
N ASP A 93 -7.15 -33.81 32.43
CA ASP A 93 -5.95 -34.54 32.02
C ASP A 93 -5.93 -34.68 30.48
N ARG A 94 -5.20 -33.79 29.81
CA ARG A 94 -4.85 -33.93 28.39
C ARG A 94 -3.78 -35.02 28.22
N LYS A 95 -4.17 -36.29 28.36
CA LYS A 95 -3.43 -37.40 27.74
C LYS A 95 -3.73 -37.39 26.23
N ARG A 96 -2.91 -36.66 25.47
CA ARG A 96 -2.85 -36.82 24.01
C ARG A 96 -2.32 -38.22 23.71
N LYS A 97 -3.22 -39.16 23.43
CA LYS A 97 -2.86 -40.39 22.68
C LYS A 97 -2.40 -39.94 21.30
N ALA A 98 -1.13 -40.15 20.99
CA ALA A 98 -0.61 -40.05 19.64
C ALA A 98 -1.44 -40.99 18.74
N ARG A 99 -2.11 -40.41 17.73
CA ARG A 99 -2.65 -41.20 16.64
C ARG A 99 -1.46 -41.66 15.79
N PRO A 100 -1.38 -42.94 15.38
CA PRO A 100 -0.38 -43.36 14.42
C PRO A 100 -0.58 -42.58 13.12
N CYS A 101 0.52 -42.05 12.59
CA CYS A 101 0.56 -41.49 11.24
C CYS A 101 0.04 -42.56 10.29
N ILE A 102 -1.02 -42.21 9.55
CA ILE A 102 -1.44 -42.96 8.37
C ILE A 102 -0.29 -42.78 7.38
N GLU A 103 0.40 -43.87 7.08
CA GLU A 103 1.35 -43.92 5.98
C GLU A 103 0.59 -43.61 4.69
N ASP A 104 1.13 -42.67 3.91
CA ASP A 104 0.59 -42.31 2.61
C ASP A 104 0.66 -43.53 1.68
N GLU A 105 -0.48 -44.20 1.48
CA GLU A 105 -0.67 -45.09 0.33
C GLU A 105 -0.52 -44.23 -0.94
N ILE A 106 0.62 -44.40 -1.61
CA ILE A 106 0.84 -43.94 -2.97
C ILE A 106 -0.16 -44.69 -3.84
N ILE A 107 -1.25 -44.02 -4.21
CA ILE A 107 -2.17 -44.49 -5.25
C ILE A 107 -1.43 -44.31 -6.58
N ASP A 108 -0.85 -45.39 -7.09
CA ASP A 108 -0.42 -45.48 -8.48
C ASP A 108 -1.65 -45.41 -9.38
N ILE A 109 -1.88 -44.24 -9.96
CA ILE A 109 -2.86 -44.03 -11.02
C ILE A 109 -2.23 -44.56 -12.32
N GLU A 110 -2.31 -45.87 -12.53
CA GLU A 110 -2.12 -46.48 -13.85
C GLU A 110 -3.27 -46.04 -14.77
N SER A 111 -3.03 -44.94 -15.48
CA SER A 111 -3.89 -44.49 -16.57
C SER A 111 -3.65 -45.35 -17.82
N SER A 112 -4.46 -46.41 -17.96
CA SER A 112 -4.61 -47.15 -19.21
C SER A 112 -5.42 -46.32 -20.21
N VAL A 113 -4.75 -45.36 -20.86
CA VAL A 113 -5.30 -44.66 -22.03
C VAL A 113 -4.95 -45.48 -23.28
N GLU A 114 -5.94 -46.14 -23.86
CA GLU A 114 -5.85 -46.73 -25.19
C GLU A 114 -5.50 -45.65 -26.23
N VAL A 115 -4.26 -45.69 -26.72
CA VAL A 115 -3.77 -44.86 -27.80
C VAL A 115 -4.39 -45.31 -29.13
N ARG A 116 -5.48 -44.66 -29.55
CA ARG A 116 -5.96 -44.74 -30.93
C ARG A 116 -4.97 -44.01 -31.85
N LYS A 117 -4.31 -44.78 -32.72
CA LYS A 117 -3.38 -44.29 -33.76
C LYS A 117 -4.07 -43.29 -34.69
N PRO A 118 -3.58 -42.04 -34.81
CA PRO A 118 -4.05 -41.14 -35.85
C PRO A 118 -3.37 -41.49 -37.18
N ALA A 119 -4.16 -41.51 -38.25
CA ALA A 119 -3.72 -41.76 -39.61
C ALA A 119 -2.64 -40.75 -40.05
N ALA A 120 -1.57 -41.27 -40.63
CA ALA A 120 -0.43 -40.50 -41.11
C ALA A 120 -0.84 -39.57 -42.27
N ARG A 121 -1.07 -38.29 -41.97
CA ARG A 121 -1.22 -37.23 -42.98
C ARG A 121 0.15 -36.61 -43.23
N LYS A 122 0.78 -37.02 -44.34
CA LYS A 122 2.05 -36.53 -44.87
C LYS A 122 1.95 -35.00 -45.09
N ARG A 123 2.47 -34.20 -44.14
CA ARG A 123 2.64 -32.75 -44.32
C ARG A 123 4.02 -32.50 -44.90
N THR A 124 4.04 -32.01 -46.13
CA THR A 124 5.22 -31.46 -46.81
C THR A 124 5.79 -30.31 -45.99
N ALA A 125 7.05 -30.45 -45.56
CA ALA A 125 7.78 -29.42 -44.83
C ALA A 125 8.09 -28.24 -45.77
N SER A 126 7.32 -27.16 -45.62
CA SER A 126 7.71 -25.85 -46.16
C SER A 126 8.76 -25.26 -45.23
N LYS A 127 10.03 -25.27 -45.69
CA LYS A 127 11.10 -24.49 -45.07
C LYS A 127 10.83 -23.01 -45.34
N ASN A 128 10.08 -22.36 -44.47
CA ASN A 128 10.04 -20.90 -44.43
C ASN A 128 11.10 -20.43 -43.44
N ASN A 129 12.12 -19.74 -43.98
CA ASN A 129 13.05 -18.93 -43.21
C ASN A 129 12.25 -17.82 -42.51
N SER A 130 11.85 -18.04 -41.26
CA SER A 130 11.36 -16.95 -40.40
C SER A 130 12.56 -16.20 -39.87
N THR A 131 12.86 -15.08 -40.50
CA THR A 131 13.59 -13.97 -39.89
C THR A 131 12.96 -13.65 -38.53
N ASP A 132 13.78 -13.51 -37.49
CA ASP A 132 13.45 -13.11 -36.12
C ASP A 132 12.25 -12.15 -36.07
N ASN A 133 11.06 -12.71 -35.88
CA ASN A 133 9.93 -11.95 -35.38
C ASN A 133 10.19 -11.81 -33.90
N ASN A 134 10.62 -10.62 -33.47
CA ASN A 134 10.54 -10.20 -32.07
C ASN A 134 9.12 -10.51 -31.60
N ASP A 135 9.00 -11.61 -30.85
CA ASP A 135 7.77 -12.04 -30.20
C ASP A 135 7.52 -11.08 -29.04
N ASP A 136 7.16 -9.84 -29.38
CA ASP A 136 6.66 -8.78 -28.50
C ASP A 136 5.24 -9.14 -28.02
N SER A 137 5.05 -10.41 -27.63
CA SER A 137 3.89 -10.80 -26.88
C SER A 137 3.81 -9.91 -25.64
N PRO A 138 2.66 -9.25 -25.40
CA PRO A 138 2.54 -8.26 -24.35
C PRO A 138 2.91 -8.90 -23.02
N VAL A 139 3.97 -8.37 -22.39
CA VAL A 139 4.46 -8.88 -21.12
C VAL A 139 3.32 -8.82 -20.11
N ILE A 140 2.92 -9.99 -19.63
CA ILE A 140 1.90 -10.14 -18.59
C ILE A 140 2.41 -9.35 -17.37
N PRO A 141 1.61 -8.48 -16.74
CA PRO A 141 2.06 -7.57 -15.67
C PRO A 141 2.34 -8.28 -14.33
N PHE A 142 2.84 -9.51 -14.33
CA PHE A 142 3.25 -10.27 -13.15
C PHE A 142 4.76 -10.49 -13.16
N HIS A 143 5.37 -10.19 -12.02
CA HIS A 143 6.81 -10.28 -11.80
C HIS A 143 7.08 -10.99 -10.47
N LEU A 144 8.33 -11.38 -10.28
CA LEU A 144 8.88 -11.89 -9.04
C LEU A 144 9.82 -10.84 -8.44
N PHE A 145 9.86 -10.74 -7.12
CA PHE A 145 10.91 -9.97 -6.47
C PHE A 145 12.27 -10.62 -6.70
N GLU A 146 13.26 -9.80 -7.01
CA GLU A 146 14.63 -10.24 -7.15
C GLU A 146 15.25 -10.58 -5.78
N THR A 147 15.44 -11.88 -5.54
CA THR A 147 16.11 -12.40 -4.36
C THR A 147 17.63 -12.19 -4.45
N THR A 148 18.32 -12.25 -3.31
CA THR A 148 19.80 -12.24 -3.27
C THR A 148 20.42 -13.37 -4.07
N THR A 149 19.78 -14.55 -4.09
CA THR A 149 20.20 -15.69 -4.92
C THR A 149 20.00 -15.43 -6.41
N ALA A 150 18.94 -14.71 -6.79
CA ALA A 150 18.67 -14.33 -8.18
C ALA A 150 19.65 -13.28 -8.74
N LYS A 151 20.31 -12.49 -7.88
CA LYS A 151 21.28 -11.46 -8.30
C LYS A 151 22.56 -12.02 -8.90
N SER A 152 22.88 -13.29 -8.67
CA SER A 152 24.09 -13.88 -9.22
C SER A 152 23.98 -13.97 -10.75
N PRO A 153 24.90 -13.36 -11.54
CA PRO A 153 24.86 -13.40 -13.01
C PRO A 153 24.85 -14.81 -13.59
N SER A 154 25.35 -15.79 -12.83
CA SER A 154 25.34 -17.21 -13.22
C SER A 154 24.00 -17.91 -13.01
N ALA A 155 23.07 -17.34 -12.23
CA ALA A 155 21.87 -18.03 -11.76
C ALA A 155 20.66 -17.87 -12.70
N LEU A 156 20.60 -16.79 -13.49
CA LEU A 156 19.45 -16.48 -14.36
C LEU A 156 19.91 -16.16 -15.77
N SER A 157 19.30 -16.82 -16.75
CA SER A 157 19.47 -16.42 -18.15
C SER A 157 18.96 -14.99 -18.34
N GLN A 158 19.59 -14.24 -19.25
CA GLN A 158 19.17 -12.87 -19.60
C GLN A 158 17.68 -12.82 -20.00
N GLU A 159 17.18 -13.88 -20.64
CA GLU A 159 15.76 -14.03 -21.00
C GLU A 159 14.82 -14.05 -19.79
N LYS A 160 15.23 -14.69 -18.68
CA LYS A 160 14.42 -14.78 -17.46
C LYS A 160 14.44 -13.49 -16.66
N ARG A 161 15.45 -12.64 -16.82
CA ARG A 161 15.63 -11.41 -16.02
C ARG A 161 14.42 -10.47 -16.12
N LYS A 162 13.71 -10.44 -17.25
CA LYS A 162 12.49 -9.62 -17.45
C LYS A 162 11.35 -9.95 -16.48
N TYR A 163 11.34 -11.13 -15.88
CA TYR A 163 10.34 -11.53 -14.88
C TYR A 163 10.72 -11.15 -13.46
N PHE A 164 11.98 -10.76 -13.21
CA PHE A 164 12.46 -10.41 -11.88
C PHE A 164 12.69 -8.91 -11.78
N GLN A 165 12.15 -8.30 -10.73
CA GLN A 165 12.31 -6.88 -10.46
C GLN A 165 12.67 -6.67 -8.99
N THR A 166 13.52 -5.69 -8.73
CA THR A 166 13.84 -5.21 -7.40
C THR A 166 12.63 -4.53 -6.75
N LEU A 167 12.68 -4.33 -5.44
CA LEU A 167 11.72 -3.50 -4.73
C LEU A 167 11.64 -2.06 -5.30
N ARG A 168 12.77 -1.52 -5.74
CA ARG A 168 12.86 -0.18 -6.33
C ARG A 168 12.16 -0.11 -7.68
N GLU A 169 12.39 -1.09 -8.56
CA GLU A 169 11.73 -1.21 -9.86
C GLU A 169 10.22 -1.42 -9.71
N ALA A 170 9.79 -2.22 -8.73
CA ALA A 170 8.38 -2.43 -8.43
C ALA A 170 7.68 -1.09 -8.13
N ILE A 171 8.25 -0.28 -7.23
CA ILE A 171 7.75 1.06 -6.90
C ILE A 171 7.89 2.03 -8.09
N GLY A 172 8.87 1.79 -8.97
CA GLY A 172 9.18 2.65 -10.11
C GLY A 172 10.21 3.73 -9.80
N LEU A 173 11.04 3.54 -8.77
CA LEU A 173 12.13 4.47 -8.42
C LEU A 173 13.28 4.44 -9.43
N ASP A 174 13.51 3.29 -10.07
CA ASP A 174 14.63 3.09 -11.00
C ASP A 174 14.22 3.26 -12.48
N VAL A 175 13.09 3.93 -12.74
CA VAL A 175 12.68 4.26 -14.10
C VAL A 175 13.29 5.61 -14.51
N PRO A 176 14.10 5.65 -15.59
CA PRO A 176 14.72 6.89 -16.04
C PRO A 176 13.68 7.98 -16.32
N ASN A 177 14.00 9.22 -15.96
CA ASN A 177 13.14 10.40 -16.15
C ASN A 177 11.78 10.36 -15.43
N ARG A 178 11.49 9.32 -14.64
CA ARG A 178 10.26 9.27 -13.84
C ARG A 178 10.36 10.20 -12.65
N GLN A 179 9.35 11.03 -12.47
CA GLN A 179 9.23 11.89 -11.32
C GLN A 179 8.09 11.41 -10.41
N ILE A 180 8.42 10.70 -9.33
CA ILE A 180 7.42 10.30 -8.33
C ILE A 180 6.91 11.53 -7.57
N GLN A 181 5.59 11.67 -7.53
CA GLN A 181 4.88 12.75 -6.84
C GLN A 181 4.38 12.31 -5.47
N TRP A 182 3.85 11.09 -5.39
CA TRP A 182 3.34 10.53 -4.16
C TRP A 182 3.44 9.00 -4.14
N LEU A 183 3.49 8.44 -2.93
CA LEU A 183 3.58 7.01 -2.70
C LEU A 183 2.66 6.61 -1.54
N VAL A 184 1.81 5.62 -1.77
CA VAL A 184 1.07 4.92 -0.72
C VAL A 184 1.65 3.52 -0.56
N ILE A 185 2.03 3.16 0.65
CA ILE A 185 2.49 1.83 1.04
C ILE A 185 1.41 1.21 1.92
N SER A 186 0.92 0.03 1.56
CA SER A 186 0.10 -0.82 2.42
C SER A 186 0.88 -2.10 2.67
N ASN A 187 1.16 -2.44 3.93
CA ASN A 187 1.78 -3.71 4.26
C ASN A 187 1.34 -4.25 5.64
N PHE A 188 1.50 -5.54 5.88
CA PHE A 188 1.27 -6.12 7.19
C PHE A 188 2.44 -5.83 8.14
N LEU A 189 3.65 -6.23 7.72
CA LEU A 189 4.89 -6.06 8.47
C LEU A 189 5.86 -5.21 7.67
N ILE A 190 6.37 -4.16 8.32
CA ILE A 190 7.38 -3.27 7.76
C ILE A 190 8.53 -3.19 8.75
N ASP A 191 9.72 -3.56 8.28
CA ASP A 191 10.96 -3.15 8.90
C ASP A 191 11.38 -1.81 8.29
N PHE A 192 11.09 -0.71 9.01
CA PHE A 192 11.40 0.64 8.56
C PHE A 192 12.90 0.88 8.40
N ARG A 193 13.76 0.13 9.10
CA ARG A 193 15.21 0.19 8.88
C ARG A 193 15.55 -0.36 7.50
N TYR A 194 15.04 -1.55 7.18
CA TYR A 194 15.23 -2.17 5.86
C TYR A 194 14.72 -1.26 4.73
N VAL A 195 13.51 -0.71 4.87
CA VAL A 195 12.94 0.21 3.88
C VAL A 195 13.85 1.42 3.67
N TYR A 196 14.35 2.02 4.75
CA TYR A 196 15.22 3.20 4.67
C TYR A 196 16.58 2.87 4.03
N GLU A 197 17.16 1.71 4.35
CA GLU A 197 18.43 1.24 3.79
C GLU A 197 18.33 0.92 2.28
N LYS A 198 17.22 0.31 1.85
CA LYS A 198 17.03 -0.11 0.44
C LYS A 198 16.44 1.00 -0.43
N LEU A 199 15.67 1.89 0.15
CA LEU A 199 14.97 2.99 -0.53
C LEU A 199 15.36 4.34 0.10
N PRO A 200 16.64 4.75 0.12
CA PRO A 200 17.05 6.02 0.74
C PRO A 200 16.35 7.24 0.09
N ASP A 201 16.00 7.14 -1.19
CA ASP A 201 15.31 8.20 -1.96
C ASP A 201 13.85 8.37 -1.56
N ILE A 202 13.29 7.47 -0.76
CA ILE A 202 11.88 7.53 -0.35
C ILE A 202 11.56 8.81 0.44
N VAL A 203 12.56 9.40 1.11
CA VAL A 203 12.44 10.68 1.82
C VAL A 203 12.33 11.88 0.87
N GLN A 204 12.71 11.70 -0.40
CA GLN A 204 12.63 12.73 -1.44
C GLN A 204 11.25 12.75 -2.13
N ILE A 205 10.43 11.72 -1.94
CA ILE A 205 9.07 11.66 -2.45
C ILE A 205 8.23 12.73 -1.74
N PRO A 206 7.56 13.64 -2.47
CA PRO A 206 6.84 14.76 -1.86
C PRO A 206 5.79 14.36 -0.82
N ARG A 207 5.06 13.28 -1.08
CA ARG A 207 4.00 12.78 -0.19
C ARG A 207 4.07 11.28 -0.05
N VAL A 208 4.22 10.79 1.17
CA VAL A 208 4.19 9.35 1.47
C VAL A 208 3.11 9.05 2.51
N VAL A 209 2.29 8.03 2.28
CA VAL A 209 1.33 7.50 3.27
C VAL A 209 1.62 6.01 3.47
N VAL A 210 1.79 5.59 4.71
CA VAL A 210 2.12 4.21 5.07
C VAL A 210 1.03 3.62 5.94
N PHE A 211 0.20 2.76 5.37
CA PHE A 211 -0.72 1.88 6.07
C PHE A 211 0.02 0.61 6.50
N TYR A 212 0.11 0.38 7.79
CA TYR A 212 0.83 -0.78 8.31
C TYR A 212 0.01 -1.52 9.35
N GLY A 213 0.12 -2.86 9.33
CA GLY A 213 -0.43 -3.69 10.38
C GLY A 213 0.39 -3.61 11.66
N SER A 214 0.07 -4.47 12.62
CA SER A 214 0.89 -4.62 13.82
C SER A 214 0.91 -6.06 14.25
N TYR A 215 2.09 -6.67 14.23
CA TYR A 215 2.29 -8.00 14.78
C TYR A 215 3.61 -8.06 15.53
N PHE A 216 3.70 -7.20 16.54
CA PHE A 216 4.76 -7.31 17.56
C PHE A 216 4.14 -7.44 18.96
N ALA A 217 2.82 -7.66 19.07
CA ALA A 217 2.12 -7.79 20.35
C ALA A 217 2.51 -9.04 21.17
N GLY A 218 3.37 -9.92 20.63
CA GLY A 218 3.87 -11.10 21.34
C GLY A 218 5.40 -11.26 21.32
N MET A 219 6.15 -10.32 20.75
CA MET A 219 7.59 -10.26 20.96
C MET A 219 7.86 -9.04 21.84
N ASP A 220 8.19 -9.28 23.10
CA ASP A 220 8.61 -8.26 24.08
C ASP A 220 9.95 -7.59 23.73
N ASN A 221 10.28 -7.52 22.44
CA ASN A 221 11.46 -6.85 21.95
C ASN A 221 11.20 -5.34 21.93
N ILE A 222 11.17 -4.75 23.12
CA ILE A 222 11.10 -3.32 23.39
C ILE A 222 12.11 -2.58 22.51
N HIS A 223 13.32 -3.15 22.37
CA HIS A 223 14.38 -2.59 21.54
C HIS A 223 13.96 -2.47 20.07
N PHE A 224 13.37 -3.52 19.48
CA PHE A 224 12.88 -3.46 18.09
C PHE A 224 11.80 -2.38 17.92
N GLN A 225 10.83 -2.27 18.84
CA GLN A 225 9.81 -1.24 18.76
C GLN A 225 10.40 0.18 18.85
N GLN A 226 11.35 0.40 19.75
CA GLN A 226 12.08 1.67 19.86
C GLN A 226 12.83 2.01 18.57
N VAL A 227 13.51 1.03 17.95
CA VAL A 227 14.20 1.22 16.67
C VAL A 227 13.21 1.60 15.57
N GLN A 228 12.07 0.90 15.45
CA GLN A 228 11.06 1.23 14.44
C GLN A 228 10.50 2.65 14.65
N GLN A 229 10.17 3.04 15.89
CA GLN A 229 9.71 4.39 16.21
C GLN A 229 10.76 5.46 15.88
N LEU A 230 12.03 5.19 16.19
CA LEU A 230 13.15 6.07 15.87
C LEU A 230 13.30 6.24 14.35
N MET A 231 13.21 5.15 13.57
CA MET A 231 13.27 5.20 12.12
C MET A 231 12.11 6.02 11.53
N MET A 232 10.88 5.81 12.00
CA MET A 232 9.71 6.58 11.58
C MET A 232 9.86 8.07 11.91
N LYS A 233 10.36 8.40 13.11
CA LYS A 233 10.64 9.79 13.52
C LYS A 233 11.70 10.43 12.64
N ASN A 234 12.80 9.71 12.35
CA ASN A 234 13.87 10.18 11.49
C ASN A 234 13.41 10.41 10.06
N TRP A 235 12.61 9.50 9.51
CA TRP A 235 12.01 9.67 8.19
C TRP A 235 11.10 10.89 8.16
N LYS A 236 10.22 11.06 9.15
CA LYS A 236 9.36 12.25 9.23
C LYS A 236 10.16 13.55 9.25
N ALA A 237 11.18 13.64 10.10
CA ALA A 237 12.06 14.80 10.16
C ALA A 237 12.86 15.03 8.85
N ALA A 238 13.28 13.96 8.17
CA ALA A 238 13.95 14.05 6.87
C ALA A 238 13.01 14.56 5.77
N ALA A 239 11.77 14.08 5.73
CA ALA A 239 10.76 14.55 4.79
C ALA A 239 10.43 16.04 5.03
N GLU A 240 10.17 16.43 6.27
CA GLU A 240 9.83 17.81 6.64
C GLU A 240 10.94 18.81 6.27
N ARG A 241 12.22 18.44 6.49
CA ARG A 241 13.37 19.28 6.06
C ARG A 241 13.42 19.53 4.56
N ASN A 242 12.84 18.64 3.75
CA ASN A 242 12.78 18.76 2.30
C ASN A 242 11.52 19.49 1.80
N GLY A 243 10.59 19.85 2.70
CA GLY A 243 9.24 20.31 2.37
C GLY A 243 8.31 19.18 1.93
N ASN A 244 8.69 17.92 2.21
CA ASN A 244 7.91 16.73 1.94
C ASN A 244 7.16 16.29 3.20
N THR A 245 6.26 15.32 3.05
CA THR A 245 5.45 14.82 4.16
C THR A 245 5.34 13.30 4.13
N VAL A 246 5.32 12.69 5.31
CA VAL A 246 5.07 11.26 5.51
C VAL A 246 4.08 11.04 6.64
N GLU A 247 3.08 10.19 6.39
CA GLU A 247 2.09 9.78 7.38
C GLU A 247 2.17 8.28 7.63
N PHE A 248 2.14 7.89 8.90
CA PHE A 248 2.13 6.49 9.31
C PHE A 248 0.80 6.17 9.99
N ILE A 249 0.05 5.25 9.40
CA ILE A 249 -1.30 4.88 9.81
C ILE A 249 -1.26 3.40 10.19
N ARG A 250 -1.27 3.16 11.51
CA ARG A 250 -1.32 1.82 12.07
C ARG A 250 -2.76 1.31 11.99
N LEU A 251 -2.94 0.09 11.50
CA LEU A 251 -4.25 -0.54 11.33
C LEU A 251 -4.34 -1.80 12.18
N VAL A 252 -5.27 -1.81 13.13
CA VAL A 252 -5.50 -2.89 14.09
C VAL A 252 -7.01 -3.13 14.20
N PRO A 253 -7.60 -4.00 13.37
CA PRO A 253 -9.04 -4.27 13.38
C PRO A 253 -9.61 -4.76 14.73
N GLY A 254 -8.75 -5.27 15.62
CA GLY A 254 -9.11 -5.67 16.99
C GLY A 254 -9.25 -4.51 17.99
N ASP A 255 -8.81 -3.30 17.64
CA ASP A 255 -8.96 -2.11 18.49
C ASP A 255 -10.43 -1.62 18.51
N PRO A 256 -10.82 -0.78 19.49
CA PRO A 256 -12.18 -0.24 19.56
C PRO A 256 -12.63 0.40 18.23
N PRO A 257 -13.89 0.23 17.81
CA PRO A 257 -14.40 0.81 16.57
C PRO A 257 -14.21 2.33 16.51
N ARG A 258 -14.01 2.87 15.29
CA ARG A 258 -13.77 4.30 15.01
C ARG A 258 -12.61 4.91 15.78
N SER A 259 -11.66 4.09 16.24
CA SER A 259 -10.43 4.57 16.85
C SER A 259 -9.42 4.98 15.77
N LYS A 260 -8.31 5.62 16.19
CA LYS A 260 -7.22 6.02 15.30
C LYS A 260 -6.62 4.82 14.53
N THR A 261 -6.65 3.63 15.13
CA THR A 261 -6.07 2.40 14.60
C THR A 261 -7.11 1.43 14.05
N ASN A 262 -8.38 1.58 14.40
CA ASN A 262 -9.50 0.88 13.79
C ASN A 262 -10.54 1.88 13.27
N PRO A 263 -10.42 2.34 12.02
CA PRO A 263 -11.36 3.29 11.43
C PRO A 263 -12.75 2.68 11.16
N LEU A 264 -12.90 1.36 11.30
CA LEU A 264 -14.14 0.66 10.99
C LEU A 264 -15.18 0.86 12.08
N PRO A 265 -16.49 0.80 11.74
CA PRO A 265 -17.57 0.86 12.72
C PRO A 265 -17.72 -0.43 13.54
N VAL A 266 -16.90 -1.45 13.27
CA VAL A 266 -16.93 -2.75 13.95
C VAL A 266 -15.54 -3.15 14.42
N LYS A 267 -15.50 -3.89 15.53
CA LYS A 267 -14.29 -4.52 16.04
C LYS A 267 -14.28 -5.97 15.59
N ILE A 268 -13.15 -6.40 15.02
CA ILE A 268 -12.92 -7.79 14.63
C ILE A 268 -11.71 -8.28 15.43
N THR A 269 -11.97 -8.98 16.54
CA THR A 269 -10.97 -9.34 17.57
C THR A 269 -9.69 -9.98 17.01
N TYR A 270 -9.82 -10.80 15.97
CA TYR A 270 -8.69 -11.49 15.32
C TYR A 270 -8.41 -10.96 13.91
N GLY A 271 -8.93 -9.77 13.59
CA GLY A 271 -8.75 -9.15 12.29
C GLY A 271 -7.34 -8.63 12.11
N CYS A 272 -6.84 -8.73 10.89
CA CYS A 272 -5.46 -8.38 10.55
C CYS A 272 -5.40 -7.60 9.25
N HIS A 273 -4.52 -6.60 9.19
CA HIS A 273 -4.21 -5.86 7.97
C HIS A 273 -3.16 -6.64 7.14
N HIS A 274 -3.60 -7.51 6.23
CA HIS A 274 -2.71 -8.38 5.46
C HIS A 274 -2.24 -7.82 4.12
N THR A 275 -2.88 -6.76 3.64
CA THR A 275 -2.66 -6.20 2.30
C THR A 275 -1.25 -5.68 2.13
N LYS A 276 -0.74 -5.91 0.93
CA LYS A 276 0.63 -5.63 0.49
C LYS A 276 0.55 -4.98 -0.87
N MET A 277 0.64 -3.66 -0.89
CA MET A 277 0.35 -2.88 -2.08
C MET A 277 1.16 -1.58 -2.11
N PHE A 278 1.58 -1.19 -3.32
CA PHE A 278 2.05 0.16 -3.60
C PHE A 278 1.08 0.86 -4.54
N LEU A 279 0.76 2.12 -4.24
CA LEU A 279 0.18 3.04 -5.21
C LEU A 279 1.18 4.18 -5.41
N THR A 280 1.64 4.37 -6.64
CA THR A 280 2.67 5.37 -6.93
C THR A 280 2.17 6.30 -8.00
N GLY A 281 1.96 7.56 -7.65
CA GLY A 281 1.69 8.61 -8.65
C GLY A 281 2.98 9.23 -9.14
N PHE A 282 3.14 9.33 -10.45
CA PHE A 282 4.34 9.87 -11.06
C PHE A 282 4.03 10.58 -12.39
N ASP A 283 4.99 11.38 -12.84
CA ASP A 283 5.02 11.90 -14.20
C ASP A 283 6.15 11.23 -14.98
N ASP A 284 5.82 10.67 -16.15
CA ASP A 284 6.80 10.17 -17.11
C ASP A 284 6.99 11.19 -18.24
N HIS A 285 8.23 11.26 -18.74
CA HIS A 285 8.55 12.02 -19.95
C HIS A 285 8.24 11.16 -21.18
N VAL A 286 7.23 11.56 -21.96
CA VAL A 286 6.90 10.91 -23.23
C VAL A 286 7.55 11.72 -24.34
N SER A 287 8.51 11.10 -25.04
CA SER A 287 9.08 11.68 -26.25
C SER A 287 8.08 11.51 -27.38
N ASN A 288 7.59 12.63 -27.93
CA ASN A 288 6.84 12.58 -29.18
C ASN A 288 7.82 12.22 -30.31
N GLU A 289 7.61 11.10 -30.99
CA GLU A 289 8.47 10.62 -32.09
C GLU A 289 8.61 11.65 -33.22
N GLY A 290 7.71 12.63 -33.33
CA GLY A 290 7.74 13.69 -34.32
C GLY A 290 8.65 14.90 -34.02
N GLY A 291 9.60 14.81 -33.07
CA GLY A 291 10.50 15.93 -32.72
C GLY A 291 9.81 17.13 -32.04
N GLY A 292 8.50 17.06 -31.82
CA GLY A 292 7.69 18.11 -31.22
C GLY A 292 7.63 17.99 -29.71
N GLY A 293 8.71 18.38 -29.01
CA GLY A 293 8.76 18.57 -27.56
C GLY A 293 8.55 17.30 -26.71
N SER A 294 9.13 17.30 -25.50
CA SER A 294 8.78 16.29 -24.49
C SER A 294 7.50 16.72 -23.78
N THR A 295 6.48 15.87 -23.79
CA THR A 295 5.28 16.07 -22.96
C THR A 295 5.40 15.24 -21.70
N ARG A 296 4.87 15.75 -20.59
CA ARG A 296 4.78 14.99 -19.34
C ARG A 296 3.42 14.31 -19.27
N GLN A 297 3.42 13.01 -18.98
CA GLN A 297 2.21 12.25 -18.76
C GLN A 297 2.13 11.81 -17.30
N SER A 298 1.10 12.27 -16.60
CA SER A 298 0.81 11.82 -15.24
C SER A 298 0.17 10.44 -15.25
N MET A 299 0.66 9.56 -14.40
CA MET A 299 0.21 8.17 -14.27
C MET A 299 0.13 7.75 -12.80
N ILE A 300 -0.61 6.68 -12.54
CA ILE A 300 -0.55 5.90 -11.31
C ILE A 300 -0.05 4.50 -11.64
N ARG A 301 0.89 4.00 -10.85
CA ARG A 301 1.26 2.59 -10.82
C ARG A 301 0.54 1.92 -9.65
N VAL A 302 -0.12 0.81 -9.93
CA VAL A 302 -0.69 -0.08 -8.91
C VAL A 302 0.17 -1.33 -8.84
N VAL A 303 0.70 -1.63 -7.67
CA VAL A 303 1.46 -2.85 -7.40
C VAL A 303 0.78 -3.65 -6.29
N VAL A 304 0.33 -4.87 -6.54
CA VAL A 304 -0.18 -5.79 -5.51
C VAL A 304 0.82 -6.93 -5.36
N HIS A 305 1.31 -7.18 -4.15
CA HIS A 305 2.43 -8.12 -3.93
C HIS A 305 2.24 -9.04 -2.73
N THR A 306 3.14 -10.01 -2.53
CA THR A 306 3.03 -11.00 -1.45
C THR A 306 4.06 -10.83 -0.31
N ALA A 307 5.14 -10.07 -0.54
CA ALA A 307 6.21 -9.87 0.44
C ALA A 307 5.86 -8.87 1.56
N ASN A 308 6.17 -9.21 2.83
CA ASN A 308 6.34 -8.16 3.84
C ASN A 308 7.58 -7.32 3.53
N LEU A 309 7.65 -6.08 4.02
CA LEU A 309 8.78 -5.18 3.74
C LEU A 309 9.91 -5.41 4.75
N GLY A 310 10.65 -6.49 4.55
CA GLY A 310 11.85 -6.81 5.31
C GLY A 310 12.78 -7.72 4.53
N THR A 311 14.04 -7.81 4.96
CA THR A 311 15.08 -8.61 4.31
C THR A 311 14.65 -10.05 4.07
N SER A 312 14.01 -10.68 5.05
CA SER A 312 13.62 -12.09 4.97
C SER A 312 12.64 -12.39 3.83
N ASP A 313 11.62 -11.56 3.65
CA ASP A 313 10.61 -11.77 2.62
C ASP A 313 11.09 -11.28 1.25
N VAL A 314 11.68 -10.08 1.18
CA VAL A 314 12.05 -9.48 -0.10
C VAL A 314 13.29 -10.16 -0.69
N GLU A 315 14.28 -10.52 0.13
CA GLU A 315 15.59 -10.95 -0.36
C GLU A 315 15.81 -12.47 -0.36
N TYR A 316 15.07 -13.22 0.45
CA TYR A 316 15.30 -14.65 0.64
C TYR A 316 14.10 -15.54 0.29
N LYS A 317 12.95 -14.97 -0.06
CA LYS A 317 11.76 -15.74 -0.45
C LYS A 317 11.30 -15.37 -1.85
N THR A 318 10.85 -16.39 -2.58
CA THR A 318 10.13 -16.18 -3.83
C THR A 318 8.81 -15.50 -3.53
N ASN A 319 8.68 -14.24 -3.94
CA ASN A 319 7.47 -13.47 -3.80
C ASN A 319 7.05 -12.93 -5.16
N GLY A 320 5.75 -12.97 -5.44
CA GLY A 320 5.18 -12.44 -6.68
C GLY A 320 4.59 -11.05 -6.46
N PHE A 321 4.48 -10.32 -7.56
CA PHE A 321 3.71 -9.10 -7.60
C PHE A 321 3.10 -8.85 -8.97
N TYR A 322 1.92 -8.24 -8.97
CA TYR A 322 1.30 -7.60 -10.12
C TYR A 322 1.73 -6.14 -10.15
N ALA A 323 2.10 -5.59 -11.30
CA ALA A 323 2.37 -4.16 -11.47
C ALA A 323 1.86 -3.62 -12.81
N GLN A 324 0.99 -2.62 -12.78
CA GLN A 324 0.49 -1.96 -13.98
C GLN A 324 0.40 -0.44 -13.80
N ASN A 325 0.73 0.29 -14.87
CA ASN A 325 0.59 1.74 -14.95
C ASN A 325 -0.75 2.11 -15.60
N PHE A 326 -1.38 3.18 -15.10
CA PHE A 326 -2.64 3.71 -15.58
C PHE A 326 -2.52 5.23 -15.78
N PRO A 327 -2.85 5.75 -16.97
CA PRO A 327 -2.72 7.18 -17.26
C PRO A 327 -3.80 7.99 -16.55
N LEU A 328 -3.55 9.29 -16.36
CA LEU A 328 -4.57 10.23 -15.92
C LEU A 328 -5.69 10.33 -16.97
N LYS A 329 -6.96 10.41 -16.55
CA LYS A 329 -8.10 10.62 -17.46
C LYS A 329 -7.95 11.96 -18.19
N GLU A 330 -8.06 11.93 -19.52
CA GLU A 330 -8.06 13.15 -20.33
C GLU A 330 -9.39 13.90 -20.16
N LYS A 331 -9.32 15.22 -19.88
CA LYS A 331 -10.51 16.07 -19.86
C LYS A 331 -10.95 16.33 -21.31
N LYS A 332 -11.87 15.52 -21.83
CA LYS A 332 -12.56 15.69 -23.14
C LYS A 332 -11.75 15.41 -24.41
N VAL A 333 -11.19 14.21 -24.58
CA VAL A 333 -10.79 13.76 -25.93
C VAL A 333 -11.51 12.46 -26.26
N GLU A 334 -11.92 12.35 -27.53
CA GLU A 334 -12.60 11.20 -28.12
C GLU A 334 -11.96 9.88 -27.70
N GLN A 335 -12.80 8.86 -27.54
CA GLN A 335 -12.43 7.53 -27.06
C GLN A 335 -11.25 6.99 -27.87
N ARG A 336 -10.04 6.99 -27.29
CA ARG A 336 -8.95 6.16 -27.82
C ARG A 336 -9.44 4.71 -27.80
N PRO A 337 -9.09 3.89 -28.81
CA PRO A 337 -9.35 2.46 -28.74
C PRO A 337 -8.69 1.92 -27.47
N ALA A 338 -9.50 1.49 -26.51
CA ALA A 338 -9.01 0.93 -25.27
C ALA A 338 -8.06 -0.22 -25.61
N ILE A 339 -6.90 -0.28 -24.96
CA ILE A 339 -6.05 -1.48 -25.00
C ILE A 339 -6.96 -2.64 -24.62
N VAL A 340 -7.25 -3.51 -25.59
CA VAL A 340 -8.23 -4.57 -25.41
C VAL A 340 -7.63 -5.54 -24.42
N ASN A 341 -8.17 -5.57 -23.20
CA ASN A 341 -7.86 -6.63 -22.27
C ASN A 341 -8.34 -7.95 -22.93
N PRO A 342 -7.43 -8.89 -23.25
CA PRO A 342 -7.79 -10.11 -23.96
C PRO A 342 -8.73 -11.02 -23.15
N TYR A 343 -8.87 -10.78 -21.84
CA TYR A 343 -9.78 -11.50 -20.94
C TYR A 343 -11.11 -10.80 -20.74
N LYS A 344 -11.30 -9.59 -21.29
CA LYS A 344 -12.61 -8.95 -21.29
C LYS A 344 -13.46 -9.65 -22.34
N VAL A 345 -14.10 -10.74 -21.93
CA VAL A 345 -15.11 -11.44 -22.72
C VAL A 345 -16.13 -10.39 -23.11
N TRP A 346 -16.19 -10.06 -24.40
CA TRP A 346 -17.31 -9.32 -24.94
C TRP A 346 -18.52 -10.21 -24.71
N THR A 347 -19.31 -9.89 -23.69
CA THR A 347 -20.70 -10.30 -23.67
C THR A 347 -21.24 -9.74 -24.97
N LYS A 348 -21.41 -10.61 -25.98
CA LYS A 348 -22.18 -10.27 -27.17
C LYS A 348 -23.51 -9.80 -26.60
N SER A 349 -23.72 -8.49 -26.63
CA SER A 349 -25.00 -7.87 -26.37
C SER A 349 -25.96 -8.56 -27.32
N GLY A 350 -26.67 -9.59 -26.84
CA GLY A 350 -27.65 -10.30 -27.62
C GLY A 350 -28.62 -9.24 -28.11
N GLY A 351 -28.66 -9.07 -29.43
CA GLY A 351 -29.52 -8.10 -30.06
C GLY A 351 -30.95 -8.44 -29.70
N ASP A 352 -31.57 -7.59 -28.88
CA ASP A 352 -32.95 -7.19 -29.08
C ASP A 352 -33.13 -5.77 -28.54
N CYS A 353 -33.81 -5.00 -29.37
CA CYS A 353 -34.04 -3.57 -29.38
C CYS A 353 -34.57 -2.99 -28.05
N ASN A 354 -33.80 -2.05 -27.46
CA ASN A 354 -34.27 -0.76 -26.92
C ASN A 354 -33.09 0.10 -26.47
N ALA A 355 -32.48 0.80 -27.44
CA ALA A 355 -31.19 1.48 -27.32
C ALA A 355 -31.25 2.94 -26.81
N SER A 356 -32.14 3.29 -25.87
CA SER A 356 -32.29 4.71 -25.46
C SER A 356 -32.13 5.00 -23.97
N ALA A 357 -31.65 4.06 -23.16
CA ALA A 357 -31.30 4.34 -21.76
C ALA A 357 -30.02 3.59 -21.38
N ALA A 358 -29.08 4.33 -20.79
CA ALA A 358 -27.82 3.84 -20.24
C ALA A 358 -26.68 3.62 -21.25
N ALA A 359 -26.21 4.74 -21.84
CA ALA A 359 -24.78 5.04 -21.87
C ALA A 359 -24.23 5.22 -20.43
N ALA A 360 -24.57 4.29 -19.52
CA ALA A 360 -23.92 4.19 -18.24
C ALA A 360 -22.46 3.92 -18.60
N LYS A 361 -21.61 4.93 -18.40
CA LYS A 361 -20.15 4.79 -18.45
C LYS A 361 -19.85 3.42 -17.88
N SER A 362 -19.35 2.51 -18.71
CA SER A 362 -18.88 1.19 -18.29
C SER A 362 -17.77 1.46 -17.27
N THR A 363 -18.14 1.68 -16.02
CA THR A 363 -17.19 1.97 -14.96
C THR A 363 -16.30 0.76 -14.84
N CYS A 364 -14.99 0.95 -14.94
CA CYS A 364 -14.04 -0.14 -14.79
C CYS A 364 -14.24 -0.74 -13.39
N THR A 365 -14.55 -2.03 -13.31
CA THR A 365 -14.76 -2.73 -12.02
C THR A 365 -13.53 -2.56 -11.12
N PHE A 366 -12.33 -2.73 -11.69
CA PHE A 366 -11.06 -2.53 -11.00
C PHE A 366 -10.93 -1.15 -10.35
N GLU A 367 -11.33 -0.08 -11.04
CA GLU A 367 -11.29 1.30 -10.50
C GLU A 367 -12.19 1.42 -9.26
N ASN A 368 -13.46 0.98 -9.40
CA ASN A 368 -14.43 1.05 -8.31
C ASN A 368 -13.98 0.21 -7.11
N ASP A 369 -13.46 -0.99 -7.37
CA ASP A 369 -13.00 -1.90 -6.33
C ASP A 369 -11.81 -1.34 -5.57
N LEU A 370 -10.85 -0.75 -6.27
CA LEU A 370 -9.66 -0.14 -5.66
C LEU A 370 -10.04 1.09 -4.83
N ALA A 371 -10.93 1.94 -5.36
CA ALA A 371 -11.40 3.13 -4.65
C ALA A 371 -12.28 2.79 -3.43
N ASP A 372 -13.21 1.84 -3.56
CA ASP A 372 -14.05 1.33 -2.47
C ASP A 372 -13.19 0.65 -1.38
N TYR A 373 -12.20 -0.13 -1.81
CA TYR A 373 -11.23 -0.74 -0.89
C TYR A 373 -10.45 0.32 -0.10
N MET A 374 -9.97 1.39 -0.77
CA MET A 374 -9.28 2.47 -0.07
C MET A 374 -10.19 3.29 0.84
N ALA A 375 -11.44 3.52 0.44
CA ALA A 375 -12.44 4.18 1.27
C ALA A 375 -12.75 3.37 2.55
N SER A 376 -12.61 2.05 2.51
CA SER A 376 -12.87 1.19 3.67
C SER A 376 -11.93 1.42 4.85
N TYR A 377 -10.73 1.98 4.61
CA TYR A 377 -9.82 2.38 5.69
C TYR A 377 -10.23 3.68 6.38
N GLY A 378 -11.32 4.34 5.98
CA GLY A 378 -11.73 5.60 6.58
C GLY A 378 -10.69 6.72 6.46
N TYR A 379 -9.70 6.59 5.57
CA TYR A 379 -8.72 7.63 5.31
C TYR A 379 -9.34 8.68 4.40
N SER A 380 -10.10 9.59 5.00
CA SER A 380 -10.80 10.67 4.33
C SER A 380 -10.01 11.99 4.32
N THR A 381 -8.71 11.96 4.64
CA THR A 381 -7.87 13.16 4.63
C THR A 381 -7.80 13.70 3.20
N SER A 382 -8.47 14.82 2.98
CA SER A 382 -8.31 15.61 1.76
C SER A 382 -7.01 16.38 1.84
N GLN A 383 -6.18 16.25 0.81
CA GLN A 383 -4.86 16.87 0.78
C GLN A 383 -4.39 17.10 -0.65
N SER A 384 -3.43 17.99 -0.82
CA SER A 384 -2.68 18.08 -2.07
C SER A 384 -1.73 16.89 -2.18
N TRP A 385 -1.81 16.17 -3.29
CA TRP A 385 -0.99 14.98 -3.55
C TRP A 385 0.23 15.27 -4.43
N CYS A 386 0.33 16.47 -4.98
CA CYS A 386 1.50 16.89 -5.73
C CYS A 386 2.35 17.83 -4.87
N ALA A 387 3.67 17.82 -5.11
CA ALA A 387 4.51 18.87 -4.58
C ALA A 387 3.96 20.23 -5.03
N PRO A 388 3.89 21.24 -4.14
CA PRO A 388 3.72 22.62 -4.59
C PRO A 388 4.80 22.85 -5.64
N THR A 389 4.39 23.21 -6.86
CA THR A 389 5.34 23.64 -7.87
C THR A 389 5.93 24.94 -7.34
N LEU A 390 7.01 24.86 -6.56
CA LEU A 390 7.80 26.01 -6.16
C LEU A 390 8.15 26.71 -7.46
N GLY A 391 7.51 27.84 -7.72
CA GLY A 391 7.46 28.52 -9.01
C GLY A 391 8.78 29.13 -9.47
N GLY A 392 9.92 28.54 -9.13
CA GLY A 392 11.24 28.94 -9.56
C GLY A 392 11.98 27.74 -10.15
N SER A 393 12.47 27.93 -11.38
CA SER A 393 13.45 27.14 -12.15
C SER A 393 13.80 25.72 -11.67
N MET A 394 13.82 24.76 -12.61
CA MET A 394 14.42 23.42 -12.43
C MET A 394 15.78 23.44 -11.70
N ASP A 395 16.51 24.55 -11.77
CA ASP A 395 17.76 24.81 -11.06
C ASP A 395 17.72 24.54 -9.55
N ILE A 396 16.61 24.79 -8.84
CA ILE A 396 16.59 24.56 -7.38
C ILE A 396 16.60 23.07 -7.05
N ARG A 397 15.98 22.24 -7.90
CA ARG A 397 15.95 20.79 -7.69
C ARG A 397 17.25 20.14 -8.13
N GLU A 398 17.84 20.62 -9.22
CA GLU A 398 19.19 20.20 -9.63
C GLU A 398 20.25 20.65 -8.61
N ALA A 399 20.10 21.84 -8.02
CA ALA A 399 20.92 22.31 -6.91
C ALA A 399 20.73 21.46 -5.64
N ARG A 400 19.53 20.94 -5.37
CA ARG A 400 19.28 19.98 -4.26
C ARG A 400 19.99 18.65 -4.49
N LEU A 401 19.93 18.10 -5.71
CA LEU A 401 20.66 16.87 -6.09
C LEU A 401 22.18 17.07 -6.01
N LYS A 402 22.70 18.20 -6.51
CA LYS A 402 24.13 18.54 -6.42
C LYS A 402 24.63 18.69 -4.99
N ARG A 403 23.79 19.18 -4.06
CA ARG A 403 24.16 19.37 -2.65
C ARG A 403 24.32 18.05 -1.88
N PHE A 404 23.73 16.94 -2.34
CA PHE A 404 23.89 15.62 -1.71
C PHE A 404 24.93 14.72 -2.42
N GLY A 405 25.33 15.05 -3.65
CA GLY A 405 26.26 14.26 -4.45
C GLY A 405 27.73 14.72 -4.43
N GLN A 406 28.07 15.87 -3.86
CA GLN A 406 29.47 16.33 -3.82
C GLN A 406 30.28 15.65 -2.71
N SER A 407 30.75 14.44 -3.01
CA SER A 407 32.05 13.97 -2.51
C SER A 407 33.14 14.73 -3.28
N MET A 408 34.17 15.18 -2.55
CA MET A 408 35.36 15.82 -3.11
C MET A 408 35.94 14.96 -4.23
N ASP A 409 36.05 15.50 -5.44
CA ASP A 409 37.20 15.30 -6.32
C ASP A 409 37.20 16.30 -7.48
N SER A 410 38.32 17.03 -7.57
CA SER A 410 38.92 17.72 -8.74
C SER A 410 38.15 18.84 -9.46
N GLN A 411 38.78 20.01 -9.44
CA GLN A 411 38.52 21.18 -10.30
C GLN A 411 38.90 20.88 -11.76
N SER A 412 38.01 21.15 -12.74
CA SER A 412 38.45 21.65 -14.06
C SER A 412 37.32 22.27 -14.91
N SER A 413 37.73 23.36 -15.55
CA SER A 413 37.19 24.20 -16.65
C SER A 413 35.69 24.26 -16.98
N SER A 414 35.21 25.49 -16.83
CA SER A 414 34.04 26.14 -17.41
C SER A 414 33.94 26.04 -18.95
N THR A 415 32.76 25.61 -19.43
CA THR A 415 32.22 25.98 -20.76
C THR A 415 30.76 26.39 -20.60
N ALA A 416 30.45 27.63 -20.99
CA ALA A 416 29.13 28.25 -20.90
C ALA A 416 28.16 27.67 -21.94
N TYR A 417 26.97 27.24 -21.50
CA TYR A 417 25.85 26.88 -22.37
C TYR A 417 24.88 28.06 -22.54
N PRO A 418 24.30 28.25 -23.74
CA PRO A 418 23.36 29.33 -24.00
C PRO A 418 22.00 29.04 -23.36
N SER A 419 21.50 30.05 -22.64
CA SER A 419 20.17 30.12 -22.04
C SER A 419 19.07 29.97 -23.12
N GLN A 420 18.37 28.84 -23.11
CA GLN A 420 17.17 28.64 -23.92
C GLN A 420 15.94 29.23 -23.21
N LYS A 421 15.25 30.16 -23.90
CA LYS A 421 13.96 30.72 -23.49
C LYS A 421 12.93 29.58 -23.33
N ALA A 422 12.49 29.36 -22.09
CA ALA A 422 11.41 28.44 -21.76
C ALA A 422 10.10 28.87 -22.43
N ALA A 423 9.68 28.13 -23.45
CA ALA A 423 8.35 28.27 -24.04
C ALA A 423 7.29 27.82 -23.02
N ASN A 424 6.24 28.61 -22.85
CA ASN A 424 5.12 28.36 -21.95
C ASN A 424 4.32 27.11 -22.38
N ALA A 425 4.75 25.93 -21.94
CA ALA A 425 4.00 24.69 -22.04
C ALA A 425 2.86 24.67 -20.99
N ASN A 426 1.80 25.43 -21.28
CA ASN A 426 0.52 25.35 -20.57
C ASN A 426 -0.26 24.13 -21.09
N GLY A 427 0.01 22.94 -20.57
CA GLY A 427 -0.70 21.73 -20.99
C GLY A 427 -0.86 20.73 -19.85
N THR A 428 -2.08 20.67 -19.29
CA THR A 428 -2.67 19.54 -18.55
C THR A 428 -2.05 19.03 -17.23
N SER A 429 -0.74 18.94 -17.01
CA SER A 429 -0.20 18.39 -15.74
C SER A 429 -0.50 19.24 -14.50
N ARG A 430 -0.89 20.52 -14.66
CA ARG A 430 -1.20 21.40 -13.51
C ARG A 430 -2.46 20.99 -12.75
N ILE A 431 -3.34 20.17 -13.33
CA ILE A 431 -4.69 19.96 -12.80
C ILE A 431 -4.71 19.20 -11.47
N LEU A 432 -3.79 18.24 -11.25
CA LEU A 432 -3.74 17.53 -9.96
C LEU A 432 -3.12 18.37 -8.84
N THR A 433 -2.46 19.48 -9.17
CA THR A 433 -1.51 20.11 -8.24
C THR A 433 -2.14 21.05 -7.20
N SER A 434 -3.39 21.48 -7.41
CA SER A 434 -4.03 22.48 -6.54
C SER A 434 -5.28 21.99 -5.81
N GLN A 435 -5.86 20.87 -6.22
CA GLN A 435 -7.08 20.37 -5.60
C GLN A 435 -6.75 19.44 -4.44
N GLU A 436 -7.35 19.70 -3.28
CA GLU A 436 -7.34 18.74 -2.19
C GLU A 436 -8.28 17.58 -2.53
N LEU A 437 -7.72 16.37 -2.57
CA LEU A 437 -8.46 15.15 -2.87
C LEU A 437 -8.27 14.15 -1.75
N SER A 438 -9.33 13.39 -1.44
CA SER A 438 -9.18 12.16 -0.67
C SER A 438 -8.42 11.12 -1.50
N LEU A 439 -7.83 10.10 -0.86
CA LEU A 439 -7.14 9.03 -1.59
C LEU A 439 -8.08 8.30 -2.59
N PRO A 440 -9.34 7.93 -2.24
CA PRO A 440 -10.28 7.37 -3.20
C PRO A 440 -10.58 8.31 -4.38
N ASP A 441 -10.72 9.62 -4.14
CA ASP A 441 -11.02 10.58 -5.21
C ASP A 441 -9.82 10.81 -6.14
N LEU A 442 -8.60 10.76 -5.59
CA LEU A 442 -7.36 10.76 -6.36
C LEU A 442 -7.28 9.53 -7.27
N ILE A 443 -7.56 8.34 -6.72
CA ILE A 443 -7.56 7.08 -7.49
C ILE A 443 -8.50 7.18 -8.69
N ARG A 444 -9.70 7.74 -8.51
CA ARG A 444 -10.70 7.92 -9.58
C ARG A 444 -10.28 8.89 -10.70
N GLN A 445 -9.21 9.66 -10.53
CA GLN A 445 -8.70 10.54 -11.59
C GLN A 445 -8.01 9.76 -12.72
N TYR A 446 -7.58 8.52 -12.48
CA TYR A 446 -6.84 7.71 -13.45
C TYR A 446 -7.75 6.77 -14.24
N ASP A 447 -7.35 6.42 -15.45
CA ASP A 447 -8.06 5.52 -16.37
C ASP A 447 -7.56 4.09 -16.21
N TYR A 448 -8.39 3.24 -15.60
CA TYR A 448 -8.12 1.81 -15.40
C TYR A 448 -8.73 0.92 -16.48
N SER A 449 -9.21 1.48 -17.60
CA SER A 449 -9.83 0.69 -18.67
C SER A 449 -8.92 -0.40 -19.24
N SER A 450 -7.60 -0.23 -19.14
CA SER A 450 -6.59 -1.20 -19.54
C SER A 450 -6.26 -2.25 -18.47
N ALA A 451 -6.92 -2.25 -17.30
CA ALA A 451 -6.59 -3.16 -16.21
C ALA A 451 -6.64 -4.61 -16.66
N TYR A 452 -5.54 -5.33 -16.45
CA TYR A 452 -5.39 -6.72 -16.89
C TYR A 452 -6.08 -7.70 -15.93
N ALA A 453 -6.09 -7.39 -14.63
CA ALA A 453 -6.59 -8.25 -13.57
C ALA A 453 -7.91 -7.74 -12.96
N VAL A 454 -8.63 -8.64 -12.29
CA VAL A 454 -9.77 -8.30 -11.42
C VAL A 454 -9.29 -8.21 -9.98
N LEU A 455 -9.68 -7.15 -9.26
CA LEU A 455 -9.29 -6.98 -7.85
C LEU A 455 -10.26 -7.73 -6.93
N ILE A 456 -9.73 -8.61 -6.06
CA ILE A 456 -10.51 -9.34 -5.05
C ILE A 456 -10.11 -8.84 -3.64
N PRO A 457 -10.67 -7.73 -3.16
CA PRO A 457 -10.33 -7.20 -1.84
C PRO A 457 -11.04 -7.97 -0.73
N SER A 458 -10.42 -8.02 0.46
CA SER A 458 -11.09 -8.42 1.70
C SER A 458 -11.06 -7.25 2.67
N VAL A 459 -12.23 -6.86 3.20
CA VAL A 459 -12.38 -5.77 4.15
C VAL A 459 -13.07 -6.31 5.41
N PRO A 460 -12.57 -6.01 6.63
CA PRO A 460 -13.23 -6.47 7.84
C PRO A 460 -14.64 -5.87 7.98
N GLY A 461 -15.63 -6.70 8.24
CA GLY A 461 -17.02 -6.28 8.34
C GLY A 461 -18.00 -7.43 8.21
N TYR A 462 -19.23 -7.21 8.68
CA TYR A 462 -20.37 -8.10 8.44
C TYR A 462 -21.13 -7.59 7.22
N HIS A 463 -20.74 -8.09 6.05
CA HIS A 463 -21.35 -7.68 4.79
C HIS A 463 -22.70 -8.38 4.61
N GLN A 464 -23.72 -7.65 4.15
CA GLN A 464 -25.08 -8.16 3.93
C GLN A 464 -25.65 -7.70 2.58
N GLY A 465 -26.70 -8.38 2.12
CA GLY A 465 -27.36 -8.06 0.85
C GLY A 465 -26.39 -8.06 -0.33
N MET A 466 -26.43 -7.04 -1.17
CA MET A 466 -25.54 -6.94 -2.34
C MET A 466 -24.06 -6.73 -1.99
N ALA A 467 -23.74 -6.27 -0.77
CA ALA A 467 -22.37 -6.03 -0.36
C ALA A 467 -21.57 -7.32 -0.15
N ILE A 468 -22.23 -8.48 0.03
CA ILE A 468 -21.54 -9.77 0.22
C ILE A 468 -20.65 -10.14 -0.98
N HIS A 469 -21.02 -9.69 -2.18
CA HIS A 469 -20.30 -9.96 -3.41
C HIS A 469 -19.22 -8.92 -3.73
N LYS A 470 -18.99 -7.93 -2.85
CA LYS A 470 -17.92 -6.94 -3.04
C LYS A 470 -16.56 -7.40 -2.50
N TYR A 471 -16.54 -8.41 -1.64
CA TYR A 471 -15.33 -8.79 -0.90
C TYR A 471 -15.11 -10.29 -0.83
N GLY A 472 -13.85 -10.68 -0.63
CA GLY A 472 -13.43 -12.04 -0.33
C GLY A 472 -13.85 -13.09 -1.35
N TYR A 473 -14.09 -14.31 -0.87
CA TYR A 473 -14.39 -15.45 -1.72
C TYR A 473 -15.72 -15.31 -2.48
N LEU A 474 -16.71 -14.61 -1.92
CA LEU A 474 -18.01 -14.41 -2.56
C LEU A 474 -17.92 -13.48 -3.77
N LYS A 475 -17.00 -12.53 -3.74
CA LYS A 475 -16.63 -11.78 -4.94
C LYS A 475 -15.93 -12.66 -5.96
N LEU A 476 -14.88 -13.39 -5.55
CA LEU A 476 -14.16 -14.30 -6.44
C LEU A 476 -15.10 -15.27 -7.16
N ARG A 477 -16.02 -15.89 -6.42
CA ARG A 477 -17.05 -16.78 -6.98
C ARG A 477 -17.89 -16.08 -8.05
N ARG A 478 -18.34 -14.85 -7.79
CA ARG A 478 -19.13 -14.08 -8.74
C ARG A 478 -18.34 -13.78 -10.02
N GLU A 479 -17.12 -13.28 -9.88
CA GLU A 479 -16.26 -12.95 -11.03
C GLU A 479 -15.94 -14.19 -11.89
N ILE A 480 -15.74 -15.36 -11.27
CA ILE A 480 -15.57 -16.63 -11.99
C ILE A 480 -16.85 -17.02 -12.75
N MET A 481 -18.01 -16.95 -12.10
CA MET A 481 -19.30 -17.28 -12.72
C MET A 481 -19.64 -16.35 -13.89
N ASP A 482 -19.33 -15.06 -13.76
CA ASP A 482 -19.56 -14.06 -14.80
C ASP A 482 -18.57 -14.24 -15.97
N ALA A 483 -17.31 -14.59 -15.69
CA ALA A 483 -16.29 -14.83 -16.71
C ALA A 483 -16.49 -16.16 -17.47
N PHE A 484 -17.08 -17.17 -16.83
CA PHE A 484 -17.31 -18.50 -17.40
C PHE A 484 -18.78 -18.91 -17.31
N PRO A 485 -19.71 -18.32 -18.08
CA PRO A 485 -21.14 -18.60 -17.94
C PRO A 485 -21.54 -20.08 -18.13
N SER A 486 -20.77 -20.84 -18.92
CA SER A 486 -20.98 -22.29 -19.10
C SER A 486 -20.79 -23.09 -17.80
N SER A 487 -20.08 -22.54 -16.81
CA SER A 487 -19.88 -23.16 -15.49
C SER A 487 -21.10 -23.08 -14.56
N GLN A 488 -22.17 -22.37 -14.94
CA GLN A 488 -23.42 -22.32 -14.14
C GLN A 488 -24.18 -23.65 -14.07
N THR A 489 -23.73 -24.67 -14.79
CA THR A 489 -24.32 -26.02 -14.79
C THR A 489 -23.62 -27.02 -13.85
N LEU A 490 -22.58 -26.60 -13.14
CA LEU A 490 -21.89 -27.34 -12.08
C LEU A 490 -22.34 -26.85 -10.71
#